data_AF-A0A2H0KK84-F1
#
_entry.id   AF-A0A2H0KK84-F1
#
_cell.length_a   1.000
_cell.length_b   1.000
_cell.length_c   1.000
_cell.angle_alpha   90.00
_cell.angle_beta   90.00
_cell.angle_gamma   90.00
#
_symmetry.space_group_name_H-M   'P 1'
#
loop_
_entity.id
_entity.type
_entity.pdbx_description
1 polymer ?
#
loop_
_entity_poly.entity_id
_entity_poly.type
_entity_poly.pdbx_seq_one_letter_code
_entity_poly.pdbx_strand_id
1 'polypeptide(L)'
;MNKRFPIILLIVSLFLVGIAYFLLQPRVSNMVPFIRTLRLSSFIKNTIKNNSISVQEFWQLREFYSPGVIQLDKPNLTFTSNRVVSHETLIDKNLTLESLLPQSNNWHIMYKKTNELIATSGNDTIIYFIKPISEMAQANGFFDYKDKDKKFLTGKYWYVYTIISK
;
A
#
# COMPACT_ATOMS: atom_id res chain seq x y z
N MET A 1 16.98 17.79 45.36
CA MET A 1 16.65 17.56 43.94
C MET A 1 15.54 18.52 43.53
N ASN A 2 15.77 19.39 42.54
CA ASN A 2 14.85 20.48 42.20
C ASN A 2 13.59 19.93 41.54
N LYS A 3 12.43 19.99 42.22
CA LYS A 3 11.16 19.40 41.74
C LYS A 3 10.66 19.99 40.40
N ARG A 4 11.24 21.11 39.95
CA ARG A 4 10.94 21.74 38.65
C ARG A 4 11.58 21.04 37.46
N PHE A 5 12.75 20.41 37.64
CA PHE A 5 13.46 19.70 36.56
C PHE A 5 12.64 18.56 35.93
N PRO A 6 12.01 17.63 36.69
CA PRO A 6 11.22 16.56 36.08
C PRO A 6 9.98 17.08 35.33
N ILE A 7 9.41 18.20 35.75
CA ILE A 7 8.25 18.82 35.08
C ILE A 7 8.65 19.39 33.71
N ILE A 8 9.77 20.10 33.63
CA ILE A 8 10.27 20.63 32.36
C ILE A 8 10.59 19.48 31.40
N LEU A 9 11.24 18.42 31.91
CA LEU A 9 11.59 17.26 31.09
C LEU A 9 10.35 16.53 30.56
N LEU A 10 9.29 16.42 31.37
CA LEU A 10 8.00 15.86 30.96
C LEU A 10 7.34 16.72 29.87
N ILE A 11 7.31 18.05 30.03
CA ILE A 11 6.72 18.95 29.04
C ILE A 11 7.48 18.86 27.71
N VAL A 12 8.81 18.87 27.73
CA VAL A 12 9.63 18.72 26.53
C VAL A 12 9.39 17.35 25.88
N SER A 13 9.30 16.28 26.66
CA SER A 13 9.01 14.94 26.14
C SER A 13 7.64 14.87 25.46
N LEU A 14 6.59 15.40 26.10
CA LEU A 14 5.25 15.45 25.51
C LEU A 14 5.20 16.31 24.24
N PHE A 15 5.91 17.43 24.22
CA PHE A 15 6.02 18.28 23.04
C PHE A 15 6.71 17.57 21.88
N LEU A 16 7.81 16.85 22.15
CA LEU A 16 8.50 16.04 21.13
C LEU A 16 7.62 14.90 20.59
N VAL A 17 6.85 14.24 21.46
CA VAL A 17 5.86 13.23 21.04
C VAL A 17 4.78 13.85 20.16
N GLY A 18 4.29 15.05 20.52
CA GLY A 18 3.32 15.79 19.73
C GLY A 18 3.84 16.16 18.33
N ILE A 19 5.08 16.64 18.23
CA ILE A 19 5.73 16.91 16.95
C ILE A 19 5.87 15.62 16.13
N ALA A 20 6.35 14.54 16.74
CA ALA A 20 6.50 13.26 16.06
C ALA A 20 5.15 12.75 15.52
N TYR A 21 4.09 12.83 16.32
CA TYR A 21 2.75 12.47 15.90
C TYR A 21 2.26 13.32 14.72
N PHE A 22 2.46 14.64 14.77
CA PHE A 22 2.07 15.55 13.69
C PHE A 22 2.82 15.27 12.39
N LEU A 23 4.14 15.05 12.45
CA LEU A 23 4.97 14.74 11.29
C LEU A 23 4.63 13.38 10.65
N LEU A 24 4.08 12.45 11.42
CA LEU A 24 3.65 11.14 10.94
C LEU A 24 2.26 11.16 10.27
N GLN A 25 1.53 12.29 10.30
CA GLN A 25 0.24 12.39 9.62
C GLN A 25 0.42 12.39 8.08
N PRO A 26 -0.45 11.70 7.32
CA PRO A 26 -0.36 11.63 5.86
C PRO A 26 -0.34 12.99 5.15
N ARG A 27 -0.99 14.00 5.73
CA ARG A 27 -1.03 15.35 5.14
C ARG A 27 0.32 16.06 5.22
N VAL A 28 1.04 15.90 6.32
CA VAL A 28 2.33 16.56 6.59
C VAL A 28 3.46 15.78 5.93
N SER A 29 3.35 14.45 5.87
CA SER A 29 4.36 13.63 5.21
C SER A 29 4.50 13.90 3.72
N ASN A 30 3.44 14.42 3.07
CA ASN A 30 3.52 14.92 1.70
C ASN A 30 4.53 16.05 1.51
N MET A 31 4.82 16.80 2.57
CA MET A 31 5.76 17.90 2.57
C MET A 31 7.20 17.43 2.79
N VAL A 32 7.40 16.17 3.19
CA VAL A 32 8.72 15.60 3.51
C VAL A 32 8.98 14.35 2.66
N PRO A 33 9.61 14.49 1.47
CA PRO A 33 9.82 13.39 0.52
C PRO A 33 10.52 12.16 1.12
N PHE A 34 11.41 12.37 2.10
CA PHE A 34 12.16 11.32 2.77
C PHE A 34 11.26 10.28 3.47
N ILE A 35 10.14 10.71 4.07
CA ILE A 35 9.28 9.79 4.82
C ILE A 35 8.61 8.79 3.88
N ARG A 36 8.24 9.22 2.66
CA ARG A 36 7.65 8.34 1.64
C ARG A 36 8.65 7.26 1.21
N THR A 37 9.89 7.66 0.94
CA THR A 37 10.96 6.72 0.58
C THR A 37 11.21 5.71 1.71
N LEU A 38 11.27 6.17 2.97
CA LEU A 38 11.40 5.28 4.11
C LEU A 38 10.24 4.28 4.23
N ARG A 39 9.00 4.74 4.04
CA ARG A 39 7.80 3.88 4.06
C ARG A 39 7.85 2.82 2.97
N LEU A 40 8.18 3.21 1.74
CA LEU A 40 8.32 2.28 0.62
C LEU A 40 9.45 1.27 0.88
N SER A 41 10.61 1.72 1.33
CA SER A 41 11.72 0.82 1.67
C SER A 41 11.35 -0.14 2.81
N SER A 42 10.61 0.32 3.82
CA SER A 42 10.13 -0.52 4.91
C SER A 42 9.14 -1.57 4.40
N PHE A 43 8.19 -1.19 3.54
CA PHE A 43 7.24 -2.11 2.93
C PHE A 43 7.94 -3.22 2.12
N ILE A 44 8.94 -2.85 1.29
CA ILE A 44 9.71 -3.82 0.51
C ILE A 44 10.50 -4.76 1.44
N LYS A 45 11.17 -4.21 2.46
CA LYS A 45 11.92 -5.00 3.44
C LYS A 45 11.03 -5.97 4.20
N ASN A 46 9.86 -5.52 4.65
CA ASN A 46 8.88 -6.37 5.34
C ASN A 46 8.33 -7.45 4.42
N THR A 47 8.03 -7.12 3.16
CA THR A 47 7.60 -8.09 2.14
C THR A 47 8.63 -9.21 1.97
N ILE A 48 9.90 -8.84 1.79
CA ILE A 48 11.00 -9.81 1.63
C ILE A 48 11.15 -10.67 2.90
N LYS A 49 11.14 -10.03 4.08
CA LYS A 49 11.30 -10.70 5.38
C LYS A 49 10.16 -11.70 5.66
N ASN A 50 8.92 -11.27 5.47
CA ASN A 50 7.72 -12.07 5.74
C ASN A 50 7.39 -13.02 4.59
N ASN A 51 8.12 -12.89 3.48
CA ASN A 51 7.94 -13.68 2.27
C ASN A 51 6.50 -13.59 1.71
N SER A 52 5.85 -12.43 1.84
CA SER A 52 4.50 -12.16 1.34
C SER A 52 4.22 -10.66 1.36
N ILE A 53 3.53 -10.15 0.34
CA ILE A 53 2.98 -8.79 0.35
C ILE A 53 1.82 -8.76 1.35
N SER A 54 1.94 -7.92 2.39
CA SER A 54 0.84 -7.61 3.29
C SER A 54 -0.10 -6.61 2.64
N VAL A 55 -1.36 -7.02 2.46
CA VAL A 55 -2.40 -6.18 1.88
C VAL A 55 -2.63 -4.92 2.73
N GLN A 56 -2.64 -5.06 4.05
CA GLN A 56 -2.84 -3.93 4.96
C GLN A 56 -1.70 -2.91 4.86
N GLU A 57 -0.44 -3.39 4.86
CA GLU A 57 0.72 -2.49 4.72
C GLU A 57 0.73 -1.81 3.34
N PHE A 58 0.33 -2.52 2.29
CA PHE A 58 0.18 -1.95 0.95
C PHE A 58 -0.83 -0.81 0.93
N TRP A 59 -2.01 -0.98 1.55
CA TRP A 59 -3.02 0.08 1.60
C TRP A 59 -2.55 1.30 2.36
N GLN A 60 -1.93 1.10 3.52
CA GLN A 60 -1.33 2.18 4.30
C GLN A 60 -0.25 2.92 3.50
N LEU A 61 0.58 2.17 2.75
CA LEU A 61 1.56 2.74 1.84
C LEU A 61 0.87 3.61 0.78
N ARG A 62 -0.13 3.09 0.07
CA ARG A 62 -0.87 3.83 -0.97
C ARG A 62 -1.48 5.12 -0.42
N GLU A 63 -2.14 5.04 0.74
CA GLU A 63 -2.77 6.19 1.40
C GLU A 63 -1.76 7.25 1.82
N PHE A 64 -0.51 6.86 2.08
CA PHE A 64 0.57 7.79 2.39
C PHE A 64 0.99 8.68 1.20
N TYR A 65 0.58 8.31 -0.03
CA TYR A 65 0.74 9.12 -1.24
C TYR A 65 -0.54 9.88 -1.62
N SER A 66 -1.52 9.97 -0.72
CA SER A 66 -2.69 10.87 -0.77
C SER A 66 -2.26 12.34 -0.55
N PRO A 67 -2.94 13.39 -1.05
CA PRO A 67 -4.24 13.39 -1.72
C PRO A 67 -4.19 12.72 -3.09
N GLY A 68 -5.19 11.88 -3.37
CA GLY A 68 -5.42 11.26 -4.68
C GLY A 68 -6.92 11.15 -4.96
N VAL A 69 -7.25 10.77 -6.19
CA VAL A 69 -8.62 10.55 -6.65
C VAL A 69 -8.87 9.06 -6.77
N ILE A 70 -9.99 8.58 -6.25
CA ILE A 70 -10.49 7.22 -6.46
C ILE A 70 -11.58 7.30 -7.52
N GLN A 71 -11.42 6.56 -8.62
CA GLN A 71 -12.42 6.36 -9.65
C GLN A 71 -12.91 4.92 -9.57
N LEU A 72 -14.23 4.74 -9.52
CA LEU A 72 -14.87 3.44 -9.43
C LEU A 72 -15.69 3.19 -10.69
N ASP A 73 -15.29 2.17 -11.46
CA ASP A 73 -16.02 1.65 -12.62
C ASP A 73 -16.16 0.14 -12.48
N LYS A 74 -17.16 -0.28 -11.70
CA LYS A 74 -17.27 -1.63 -11.13
C LYS A 74 -17.07 -2.73 -12.19
N PRO A 75 -16.21 -3.74 -11.94
CA PRO A 75 -15.46 -4.01 -10.70
C PRO A 75 -14.11 -3.28 -10.58
N ASN A 76 -13.77 -2.43 -11.55
CA ASN A 76 -12.48 -1.75 -11.59
C ASN A 76 -12.45 -0.58 -10.61
N LEU A 77 -11.32 -0.44 -9.93
CA LEU A 77 -10.99 0.69 -9.10
C LEU A 77 -9.64 1.25 -9.58
N THR A 78 -9.60 2.55 -9.79
CA THR A 78 -8.35 3.26 -10.08
C THR A 78 -8.12 4.31 -9.01
N PHE A 79 -6.96 4.25 -8.36
CA PHE A 79 -6.46 5.32 -7.51
C PHE A 79 -5.34 6.06 -8.23
N THR A 80 -5.43 7.38 -8.29
CA THR A 80 -4.42 8.22 -8.93
C THR A 80 -4.04 9.37 -8.01
N SER A 81 -2.75 9.52 -7.76
CA SER A 81 -2.14 10.72 -7.22
C SER A 81 -0.96 11.14 -8.09
N ASN A 82 -0.31 12.23 -7.71
CA ASN A 82 0.87 12.77 -8.38
C ASN A 82 2.08 11.83 -8.39
N ARG A 83 2.09 10.74 -7.60
CA ARG A 83 3.19 9.76 -7.58
C ARG A 83 2.74 8.31 -7.56
N VAL A 84 1.44 8.05 -7.45
CA VAL A 84 0.92 6.68 -7.39
C VAL A 84 -0.21 6.52 -8.38
N VAL A 85 -0.10 5.50 -9.20
CA VAL A 85 -1.20 5.00 -10.02
C VAL A 85 -1.42 3.56 -9.61
N SER A 86 -2.63 3.25 -9.15
CA SER A 86 -3.01 1.91 -8.73
C SER A 86 -4.28 1.50 -9.46
N HIS A 87 -4.21 0.39 -10.18
CA HIS A 87 -5.32 -0.24 -10.86
C HIS A 87 -5.67 -1.54 -10.16
N GLU A 88 -6.95 -1.72 -9.90
CA GLU A 88 -7.44 -2.81 -9.11
C GLU A 88 -8.71 -3.38 -9.74
N THR A 89 -8.84 -4.69 -9.77
CA THR A 89 -10.02 -5.34 -10.32
C THR A 89 -10.19 -6.76 -9.78
N LEU A 90 -11.32 -7.36 -10.11
CA LEU A 90 -11.61 -8.76 -9.83
C LEU A 90 -11.20 -9.61 -11.03
N ILE A 91 -10.46 -10.67 -10.75
CA ILE A 91 -10.02 -11.65 -11.75
C ILE A 91 -10.48 -13.06 -11.36
N ASP A 92 -10.51 -13.98 -12.32
CA ASP A 92 -10.80 -15.39 -12.01
C ASP A 92 -9.67 -16.04 -11.21
N LYS A 93 -10.03 -16.89 -10.24
CA LYS A 93 -9.08 -17.56 -9.35
C LYS A 93 -8.05 -18.47 -10.06
N ASN A 94 -8.30 -18.83 -11.32
CA ASN A 94 -7.41 -19.67 -12.11
C ASN A 94 -6.32 -18.85 -12.84
N LEU A 95 -6.42 -17.52 -12.86
CA LEU A 95 -5.40 -16.66 -13.42
C LEU A 95 -4.24 -16.51 -12.43
N THR A 96 -3.02 -16.57 -12.97
CA THR A 96 -1.78 -16.35 -12.22
C THR A 96 -1.19 -15.01 -12.61
N LEU A 97 -0.33 -14.45 -11.76
CA LEU A 97 0.30 -13.17 -12.08
C LEU A 97 1.10 -13.25 -13.38
N GLU A 98 1.80 -14.36 -13.62
CA GLU A 98 2.57 -14.58 -14.84
C GLU A 98 1.73 -14.47 -16.13
N SER A 99 0.47 -14.90 -16.11
CA SER A 99 -0.46 -14.74 -17.24
C SER A 99 -0.89 -13.31 -17.51
N LEU A 100 -0.71 -12.41 -16.53
CA LEU A 100 -1.12 -11.01 -16.57
C LEU A 100 0.05 -10.05 -16.78
N LEU A 101 1.29 -10.51 -16.62
CA LEU A 101 2.47 -9.66 -16.76
C LEU A 101 2.75 -9.36 -18.25
N PRO A 102 3.23 -8.15 -18.58
CA PRO A 102 3.70 -7.84 -19.93
C PRO A 102 4.89 -8.73 -20.32
N GLN A 103 4.98 -9.14 -21.59
CA GLN A 103 6.01 -10.08 -22.06
C GLN A 103 7.44 -9.53 -22.15
N SER A 104 7.62 -8.20 -22.22
CA SER A 104 8.95 -7.58 -22.32
C SER A 104 9.06 -6.41 -21.37
N ASN A 105 9.87 -6.59 -20.33
CA ASN A 105 10.08 -5.56 -19.31
C ASN A 105 11.55 -5.54 -18.86
N ASN A 106 12.19 -4.38 -18.97
CA ASN A 106 13.51 -4.12 -18.36
C ASN A 106 13.34 -3.84 -16.86
N TRP A 107 12.83 -4.83 -16.13
CA TRP A 107 12.54 -4.72 -14.71
C TRP A 107 13.66 -5.31 -13.87
N HIS A 108 14.09 -4.57 -12.84
CA HIS A 108 14.91 -5.13 -11.78
C HIS A 108 13.98 -5.68 -10.69
N ILE A 109 13.86 -7.01 -10.64
CA ILE A 109 12.98 -7.73 -9.71
C ILE A 109 13.59 -7.69 -8.30
N MET A 110 12.84 -7.15 -7.35
CA MET A 110 13.23 -7.09 -5.93
C MET A 110 12.58 -8.21 -5.11
N TYR A 111 11.39 -8.66 -5.52
CA TYR A 111 10.63 -9.74 -4.88
C TYR A 111 9.71 -10.41 -5.90
N LYS A 112 9.63 -11.74 -5.94
CA LYS A 112 8.71 -12.47 -6.83
C LYS A 112 8.21 -13.76 -6.19
N LYS A 113 6.90 -13.99 -6.32
CA LYS A 113 6.19 -15.26 -6.10
C LYS A 113 5.16 -15.47 -7.21
N THR A 114 4.47 -16.62 -7.18
CA THR A 114 3.44 -16.98 -8.17
C THR A 114 2.41 -15.89 -8.41
N ASN A 115 1.99 -15.18 -7.35
CA ASN A 115 0.92 -14.18 -7.39
C ASN A 115 1.35 -12.82 -6.85
N GLU A 116 2.65 -12.56 -6.72
CA GLU A 116 3.18 -11.33 -6.12
C GLU A 116 4.48 -10.93 -6.80
N LEU A 117 4.65 -9.64 -7.07
CA LEU A 117 5.86 -9.09 -7.68
C LEU A 117 6.11 -7.70 -7.14
N ILE A 118 7.36 -7.42 -6.76
CA ILE A 118 7.87 -6.07 -6.61
C ILE A 118 9.10 -5.93 -7.52
N ALA A 119 9.08 -4.93 -8.38
CA ALA A 119 10.16 -4.62 -9.29
C ALA A 119 10.42 -3.12 -9.38
N THR A 120 11.51 -2.73 -10.02
CA THR A 120 11.78 -1.34 -10.40
C THR A 120 12.01 -1.22 -11.90
N SER A 121 11.59 -0.08 -12.45
CA SER A 121 11.87 0.31 -13.83
C SER A 121 12.16 1.81 -13.85
N GLY A 122 13.43 2.18 -14.07
CA GLY A 122 13.89 3.56 -13.91
C GLY A 122 13.66 4.07 -12.47
N ASN A 123 12.90 5.15 -12.33
CA ASN A 123 12.57 5.75 -11.04
C ASN A 123 11.30 5.18 -10.40
N ASP A 124 10.61 4.28 -11.09
CA ASP A 124 9.35 3.73 -10.63
C ASP A 124 9.54 2.41 -9.90
N THR A 125 8.75 2.25 -8.84
CA THR A 125 8.56 0.97 -8.17
C THR A 125 7.22 0.39 -8.59
N ILE A 126 7.26 -0.85 -9.07
CA ILE A 126 6.12 -1.55 -9.62
C ILE A 126 5.75 -2.67 -8.65
N ILE A 127 4.48 -2.72 -8.26
CA ILE A 127 3.94 -3.69 -7.33
C ILE A 127 2.75 -4.38 -8.00
N TYR A 128 2.80 -5.70 -8.09
CA TYR A 128 1.66 -6.53 -8.46
C TYR A 128 1.35 -7.52 -7.36
N PHE A 129 0.07 -7.76 -7.13
CA PHE A 129 -0.34 -8.96 -6.41
C PHE A 129 -1.74 -9.42 -6.78
N ILE A 130 -1.98 -10.71 -6.58
CA ILE A 130 -3.29 -11.36 -6.64
C ILE A 130 -3.56 -11.97 -5.28
N LYS A 131 -4.65 -11.55 -4.63
CA LYS A 131 -5.01 -12.00 -3.28
C LYS A 131 -6.45 -12.50 -3.20
N PRO A 132 -6.76 -13.47 -2.33
CA PRO A 132 -8.13 -13.86 -2.06
C PRO A 132 -8.97 -12.67 -1.57
N ILE A 133 -10.26 -12.66 -1.95
CA ILE A 133 -11.21 -11.62 -1.52
C ILE A 133 -11.33 -11.56 0.00
N SER A 134 -11.22 -12.70 0.69
CA SER A 134 -11.24 -12.76 2.15
C SER A 134 -10.10 -11.97 2.80
N GLU A 135 -8.90 -11.98 2.22
CA GLU A 135 -7.74 -11.23 2.71
C GLU A 135 -7.92 -9.73 2.45
N MET A 136 -8.37 -9.37 1.24
CA MET A 136 -8.65 -7.97 0.90
C MET A 136 -9.77 -7.36 1.74
N ALA A 137 -10.79 -8.15 2.07
CA ALA A 137 -11.92 -7.71 2.89
C ALA A 137 -11.48 -7.25 4.29
N GLN A 138 -10.52 -7.95 4.89
CA GLN A 138 -9.98 -7.61 6.20
C GLN A 138 -9.18 -6.30 6.17
N ALA A 139 -8.45 -6.05 5.08
CA ALA A 139 -7.53 -4.94 5.00
C ALA A 139 -8.21 -3.61 4.63
N ASN A 140 -9.27 -3.65 3.82
CA ASN A 140 -9.94 -2.44 3.35
C ASN A 140 -10.95 -1.87 4.35
N GLY A 141 -11.48 -2.66 5.30
CA GLY A 141 -12.53 -2.20 6.23
C GLY A 141 -13.84 -1.74 5.56
N PHE A 142 -13.92 -1.74 4.23
CA PHE A 142 -15.01 -1.19 3.41
C PHE A 142 -16.08 -2.20 2.99
N PHE A 143 -16.00 -3.44 3.46
CA PHE A 143 -16.75 -4.53 2.85
C PHE A 143 -17.76 -5.16 3.81
N ASP A 144 -18.83 -4.42 4.07
CA ASP A 144 -20.13 -5.00 4.40
C ASP A 144 -20.84 -5.38 3.09
N TYR A 145 -20.34 -6.43 2.42
CA TYR A 145 -20.93 -6.90 1.17
C TYR A 145 -22.32 -7.45 1.42
N LYS A 146 -23.32 -6.92 0.70
CA LYS A 146 -24.67 -7.50 0.70
C LYS A 146 -24.61 -8.90 0.08
N ASP A 147 -25.54 -9.78 0.43
CA ASP A 147 -25.51 -11.17 -0.05
C ASP A 147 -25.53 -11.30 -1.58
N LYS A 148 -26.15 -10.33 -2.27
CA LYS A 148 -26.11 -10.23 -3.73
C LYS A 148 -24.70 -9.99 -4.28
N ASP A 149 -23.88 -9.22 -3.56
CA ASP A 149 -22.50 -8.88 -3.96
C ASP A 149 -21.56 -10.04 -3.64
N LYS A 150 -21.83 -10.82 -2.57
CA LYS A 150 -21.07 -12.05 -2.25
C LYS A 150 -21.09 -13.08 -3.37
N LYS A 151 -22.21 -13.21 -4.10
CA LYS A 151 -22.30 -14.10 -5.27
C LYS A 151 -21.35 -13.66 -6.39
N PHE A 152 -21.21 -12.36 -6.62
CA PHE A 152 -20.31 -11.82 -7.64
C PHE A 152 -18.82 -12.02 -7.31
N LEU A 153 -18.49 -12.15 -6.03
CA LEU A 153 -17.12 -12.40 -5.54
C LEU A 153 -16.74 -13.89 -5.54
N THR A 154 -17.71 -14.78 -5.72
CA THR A 154 -17.47 -16.23 -5.67
C THR A 154 -16.60 -16.65 -6.84
N GLY A 155 -15.47 -17.32 -6.53
CA GLY A 155 -14.50 -17.76 -7.55
C GLY A 155 -13.58 -16.66 -8.09
N LYS A 156 -13.65 -15.45 -7.53
CA LYS A 156 -12.78 -14.33 -7.92
C LYS A 156 -11.65 -14.11 -6.92
N TYR A 157 -10.55 -13.56 -7.41
CA TYR A 157 -9.47 -12.96 -6.62
C TYR A 157 -9.38 -11.46 -6.94
N TRP A 158 -8.73 -10.72 -6.04
CA TRP A 158 -8.45 -9.32 -6.23
C TRP A 158 -7.06 -9.16 -6.83
N TYR A 159 -6.99 -8.49 -7.97
CA TYR A 159 -5.75 -8.13 -8.62
C TYR A 159 -5.43 -6.67 -8.37
N VAL A 160 -4.18 -6.39 -8.03
CA VAL A 160 -3.64 -5.05 -7.89
C VAL A 160 -2.41 -4.90 -8.76
N TYR A 161 -2.37 -3.80 -9.50
CA TYR A 161 -1.19 -3.28 -10.19
C TYR A 161 -0.96 -1.85 -9.74
N THR A 162 0.21 -1.56 -9.17
CA THR A 162 0.54 -0.22 -8.68
C THR A 162 1.91 0.21 -9.15
N ILE A 163 1.99 1.45 -9.64
CA ILE A 163 3.22 2.17 -9.94
C ILE A 163 3.38 3.26 -8.91
N ILE A 164 4.57 3.33 -8.29
CA ILE A 164 4.96 4.38 -7.36
C ILE A 164 6.21 5.07 -7.92
N SER A 165 6.07 6.32 -8.33
CA SER A 165 7.19 7.16 -8.76
C SER A 165 7.89 7.79 -7.56
N LYS A 166 9.23 7.77 -7.56
CA LYS A 166 10.06 8.36 -6.50
C LYS A 166 9.99 9.90 -6.51
#